data_AF-A0A8H5M374-F1
#
_entry.id   AF-A0A8H5M374-F1
#
_cell.length_a   1.000
_cell.length_b   1.000
_cell.length_c   1.000
_cell.angle_alpha   90.00
_cell.angle_beta   90.00
_cell.angle_gamma   90.00
#
_symmetry.space_group_name_H-M   'P 1'
#
loop_
_entity.id
_entity.type
_entity.pdbx_description
1 polymer ?
#
loop_
_entity_poly.entity_id
_entity_poly.type
_entity_poly.pdbx_seq_one_letter_code
_entity_poly.pdbx_strand_id
1 'polypeptide(L)'
;MQIAILPTFLLFLPAIVAACEGECIIGITNAFISNYTIPVNILLEQLTNEVVTKVLSNRRYTSPPISLMGPLLSAFHETAYAYLENAIFPSYFHGKCQRRDPENPDGPFVNPPGCPNPDCPVVCGTPGSMVHFYPKLRYIAFNATRHQLVDFASPGNEAYQAVERGVMSEIESGGGRRNTVSRAAGTRMPKQWRHEKAKSQIREIMGQVSSRLEKICGGMHGLPKCSWEKEMKEFILSYP
;
A
#
# COMPACT_ATOMS: atom_id res chain seq x y z
N MET A 1 63.94 27.73 -23.58
CA MET A 1 62.89 26.71 -23.34
C MET A 1 61.82 27.34 -22.47
N GLN A 2 60.70 27.75 -23.05
CA GLN A 2 59.53 28.26 -22.32
C GLN A 2 58.55 27.10 -22.17
N ILE A 3 58.26 26.73 -20.92
CA ILE A 3 57.27 25.71 -20.57
C ILE A 3 55.91 26.40 -20.49
N ALA A 4 55.04 26.15 -21.47
CA ALA A 4 53.66 26.60 -21.45
C ALA A 4 52.85 25.73 -20.48
N ILE A 5 52.32 26.34 -19.42
CA ILE A 5 51.39 25.69 -18.48
C ILE A 5 49.97 25.90 -19.04
N LEU A 6 49.40 24.84 -19.63
CA LEU A 6 47.98 24.80 -20.01
C LEU A 6 47.13 24.65 -18.74
N PRO A 7 46.14 25.52 -18.48
CA PRO A 7 45.19 25.29 -17.40
C PRO A 7 44.14 24.29 -17.88
N THR A 8 44.24 23.05 -17.40
CA THR A 8 43.21 22.03 -17.57
C THR A 8 41.99 22.42 -16.72
N PHE A 9 41.03 23.12 -17.31
CA PHE A 9 39.73 23.38 -16.68
C PHE A 9 38.98 22.04 -16.55
N LEU A 10 38.93 21.51 -15.33
CA LEU A 10 38.11 20.36 -14.95
C LEU A 10 36.62 20.73 -15.10
N LEU A 11 35.96 20.16 -16.10
CA LEU A 11 34.51 20.15 -16.26
C LEU A 11 33.88 19.29 -15.15
N PHE A 12 33.52 19.90 -14.02
CA PHE A 12 32.75 19.23 -12.97
C PHE A 12 31.25 19.18 -13.31
N LEU A 13 30.83 18.02 -13.82
CA LEU A 13 29.64 17.22 -13.49
C LEU A 13 28.20 17.77 -13.74
N PRO A 14 27.44 17.21 -14.71
CA PRO A 14 25.98 17.29 -14.74
C PRO A 14 25.27 16.20 -13.88
N ALA A 15 25.97 15.53 -12.97
CA ALA A 15 25.45 14.37 -12.23
C ALA A 15 24.61 14.72 -10.98
N ILE A 16 24.52 15.99 -10.60
CA ILE A 16 23.89 16.41 -9.33
C ILE A 16 22.35 16.38 -9.41
N VAL A 17 21.78 16.62 -10.60
CA VAL A 17 20.32 16.73 -10.77
C VAL A 17 19.60 15.37 -10.69
N ALA A 18 20.28 14.29 -11.08
CA ALA A 18 19.68 12.94 -11.03
C ALA A 18 19.56 12.39 -9.60
N ALA A 19 20.43 12.83 -8.68
CA ALA A 19 20.41 12.38 -7.29
C ALA A 19 19.25 13.04 -6.49
N CYS A 20 18.97 14.32 -6.75
CA CYS A 20 17.88 15.04 -6.09
C CYS A 20 16.49 14.46 -6.41
N GLU A 21 16.29 13.98 -7.64
CA GLU A 21 15.04 13.33 -8.04
C GLU A 21 14.84 12.00 -7.28
N GLY A 22 15.91 11.21 -7.13
CA GLY A 22 15.88 9.94 -6.41
C GLY A 22 15.54 10.11 -4.91
N GLU A 23 16.17 11.06 -4.23
CA GLU A 23 15.90 11.32 -2.80
C GLU A 23 14.46 11.80 -2.56
N CYS A 24 13.93 12.63 -3.46
CA CYS A 24 12.55 13.09 -3.44
C CYS A 24 11.56 11.91 -3.60
N ILE A 25 11.78 11.05 -4.60
CA ILE A 25 10.95 9.86 -4.84
C ILE A 25 10.96 8.93 -3.62
N ILE A 26 12.15 8.58 -3.10
CA ILE A 26 12.31 7.70 -1.93
C ILE A 26 11.61 8.31 -0.71
N GLY A 27 11.86 9.59 -0.45
CA GLY A 27 11.35 10.28 0.73
C GLY A 27 9.83 10.41 0.72
N ILE A 28 9.24 10.84 -0.40
CA ILE A 28 7.79 10.97 -0.53
C ILE A 28 7.10 9.61 -0.44
N THR A 29 7.66 8.59 -1.10
CA THR A 29 7.10 7.23 -1.06
C THR A 29 7.09 6.70 0.38
N ASN A 30 8.20 6.82 1.11
CA ASN A 30 8.29 6.40 2.51
C ASN A 30 7.38 7.21 3.43
N ALA A 31 7.21 8.52 3.20
CA ALA A 31 6.28 9.34 3.96
C ALA A 31 4.83 8.84 3.82
N PHE A 32 4.41 8.47 2.60
CA PHE A 32 3.09 7.86 2.40
C PHE A 32 2.97 6.48 3.08
N ILE A 33 3.97 5.61 3.00
CA ILE A 33 3.96 4.31 3.70
C ILE A 33 3.79 4.50 5.21
N SER A 34 4.58 5.41 5.79
CA SER A 34 4.51 5.76 7.21
C SER A 34 3.12 6.25 7.61
N ASN A 35 2.59 7.20 6.84
CA ASN A 35 1.25 7.76 7.04
C ASN A 35 0.15 6.68 6.95
N TYR A 36 0.25 5.74 6.01
CA TYR A 36 -0.71 4.65 5.86
C TYR A 36 -0.56 3.52 6.89
N THR A 37 0.53 3.48 7.67
CA THR A 37 0.74 2.42 8.68
C THR A 37 -0.40 2.39 9.72
N ILE A 38 -0.86 3.56 10.18
CA ILE A 38 -1.96 3.65 11.15
C ILE A 38 -3.29 3.11 10.59
N PRO A 39 -3.83 3.60 9.44
CA PRO A 39 -5.09 3.10 8.92
C PRO A 39 -5.02 1.62 8.48
N VAL A 40 -3.86 1.14 8.03
CA VAL A 40 -3.64 -0.29 7.73
C VAL A 40 -3.75 -1.13 9.02
N ASN A 41 -3.09 -0.72 10.11
CA ASN A 41 -3.18 -1.43 11.38
C ASN A 41 -4.60 -1.48 11.93
N ILE A 42 -5.33 -0.36 11.89
CA ILE A 42 -6.74 -0.30 12.29
C ILE A 42 -7.59 -1.26 11.45
N LEU A 43 -7.36 -1.32 10.13
CA LEU A 43 -8.05 -2.25 9.24
C LEU A 43 -7.80 -3.70 9.67
N LEU A 44 -6.53 -4.09 9.84
CA LEU A 44 -6.18 -5.47 10.18
C LEU A 44 -6.70 -5.87 11.56
N GLU A 45 -6.72 -4.96 12.53
CA GLU A 45 -7.35 -5.17 13.82
C GLU A 45 -8.87 -5.43 13.67
N GLN A 46 -9.57 -4.63 12.87
CA GLN A 46 -11.00 -4.83 12.62
C GLN A 46 -11.30 -6.18 11.95
N LEU A 47 -10.49 -6.60 10.98
CA LEU A 47 -10.62 -7.92 10.34
C LEU A 47 -10.35 -9.04 11.35
N THR A 48 -9.32 -8.89 12.19
CA THR A 48 -8.99 -9.86 13.25
C THR A 48 -10.17 -10.03 14.22
N ASN A 49 -10.73 -8.92 14.69
CA ASN A 49 -11.86 -8.90 15.61
C ASN A 49 -13.07 -9.64 15.03
N GLU A 50 -13.34 -9.44 13.74
CA GLU A 50 -14.45 -10.08 13.07
C GLU A 50 -14.22 -11.58 12.84
N VAL A 51 -12.99 -11.99 12.49
CA VAL A 51 -12.63 -13.42 12.41
C VAL A 51 -12.79 -14.09 13.77
N VAL A 52 -12.26 -13.48 14.83
CA VAL A 52 -12.40 -14.01 16.20
C VAL A 52 -13.86 -14.16 16.59
N THR A 53 -14.67 -13.13 16.32
CA THR A 53 -16.08 -13.10 16.69
C THR A 53 -16.94 -14.07 15.89
N LYS A 54 -16.75 -14.14 14.56
CA LYS A 54 -17.63 -14.90 13.65
C LYS A 54 -17.15 -16.34 13.38
N VAL A 55 -15.85 -16.59 13.47
CA VAL A 55 -15.23 -17.87 13.11
C VAL A 55 -14.73 -18.62 14.34
N LEU A 56 -14.15 -17.91 15.31
CA LEU A 56 -13.55 -18.50 16.52
C LEU A 56 -14.40 -18.31 17.78
N SER A 57 -15.70 -18.05 17.62
CA SER A 57 -16.67 -17.60 18.65
C SER A 57 -16.70 -18.42 19.95
N ASN A 58 -16.22 -19.66 19.94
CA ASN A 58 -16.20 -20.55 21.11
C ASN A 58 -14.92 -20.42 21.96
N ARG A 59 -14.03 -19.47 21.63
CA ARG A 59 -12.76 -19.26 22.34
C ARG A 59 -12.81 -17.98 23.16
N ARG A 60 -12.36 -18.07 24.42
CA ARG A 60 -12.15 -16.92 25.30
C ARG A 60 -10.80 -16.29 24.98
N TYR A 61 -10.75 -15.49 23.92
CA TYR A 61 -9.63 -14.58 23.72
C TYR A 61 -9.79 -13.41 24.69
N THR A 62 -8.78 -13.17 25.54
CA THR A 62 -8.71 -11.95 26.37
C THR A 62 -8.35 -10.73 25.51
N SER A 63 -7.62 -10.95 24.42
CA SER A 63 -7.42 -10.00 23.34
C SER A 63 -7.30 -10.76 22.01
N PRO A 64 -7.92 -10.28 20.92
CA PRO A 64 -7.78 -10.88 19.60
C PRO A 64 -6.31 -10.90 19.17
N PRO A 65 -5.76 -12.06 18.74
CA PRO A 65 -4.37 -12.14 18.34
C PRO A 65 -4.22 -11.47 16.97
N ILE A 66 -3.80 -10.19 16.96
CA ILE A 66 -3.46 -9.45 15.74
C ILE A 66 -2.45 -10.20 14.86
N SER A 67 -1.68 -11.11 15.47
CA SER A 67 -0.80 -12.06 14.79
C SER A 67 -1.50 -12.94 13.75
N LEU A 68 -2.83 -13.16 13.85
CA LEU A 68 -3.60 -13.83 12.79
C LEU A 68 -3.54 -13.08 11.45
N MET A 69 -3.48 -11.75 11.49
CA MET A 69 -3.33 -10.90 10.30
C MET A 69 -1.87 -10.53 10.02
N GLY A 70 -0.93 -11.05 10.82
CA GLY A 70 0.50 -10.84 10.65
C GLY A 70 1.00 -11.10 9.21
N PRO A 71 0.56 -12.17 8.51
CA PRO A 71 0.97 -12.41 7.13
C PRO A 71 0.58 -11.28 6.17
N LEU A 72 -0.61 -10.68 6.32
CA LEU A 72 -1.03 -9.55 5.48
C LEU A 72 -0.19 -8.30 5.78
N LEU A 73 0.10 -8.05 7.05
CA LEU A 73 0.92 -6.91 7.46
C LEU A 73 2.37 -7.04 6.96
N SER A 74 2.95 -8.25 7.03
CA SER A 74 4.29 -8.53 6.51
C SER A 74 4.34 -8.30 5.00
N ALA A 75 3.40 -8.89 4.26
CA ALA A 75 3.31 -8.71 2.81
C ALA A 75 3.16 -7.24 2.41
N PHE A 76 2.35 -6.48 3.15
CA PHE A 76 2.24 -5.03 2.99
C PHE A 76 3.59 -4.32 3.19
N HIS A 77 4.26 -4.51 4.32
CA HIS A 77 5.53 -3.85 4.59
C HIS A 77 6.63 -4.20 3.59
N GLU A 78 6.70 -5.46 3.15
CA GLU A 78 7.71 -5.94 2.20
C GLU A 78 7.56 -5.33 0.81
N THR A 79 6.33 -4.98 0.40
CA THR A 79 6.04 -4.60 -0.99
C THR A 79 5.49 -3.18 -1.16
N ALA A 80 5.10 -2.51 -0.07
CA ALA A 80 4.47 -1.18 -0.09
C ALA A 80 5.33 -0.14 -0.81
N TYR A 81 6.65 -0.19 -0.64
CA TYR A 81 7.55 0.75 -1.32
C TYR A 81 7.45 0.62 -2.84
N ALA A 82 7.71 -0.56 -3.38
CA ALA A 82 7.68 -0.77 -4.83
C ALA A 82 6.30 -0.47 -5.45
N TYR A 83 5.22 -0.83 -4.75
CA TYR A 83 3.85 -0.53 -5.20
C TYR A 83 3.55 0.97 -5.23
N LEU A 84 3.85 1.69 -4.14
CA LEU A 84 3.58 3.12 -4.05
C LEU A 84 4.51 3.95 -4.93
N GLU A 85 5.79 3.60 -4.97
CA GLU A 85 6.75 4.19 -5.90
C GLU A 85 6.19 4.11 -7.30
N ASN A 86 5.94 2.90 -7.83
CA ASN A 86 5.45 2.71 -9.20
C ASN A 86 4.13 3.46 -9.48
N ALA A 87 3.20 3.44 -8.51
CA ALA A 87 1.90 4.08 -8.66
C ALA A 87 1.99 5.61 -8.72
N ILE A 88 2.93 6.22 -7.99
CA ILE A 88 3.17 7.67 -8.00
C ILE A 88 4.08 8.03 -9.18
N PHE A 89 5.19 7.30 -9.31
CA PHE A 89 6.31 7.51 -10.23
C PHE A 89 6.69 6.21 -10.98
N PRO A 90 6.78 6.19 -12.32
CA PRO A 90 6.49 7.26 -13.25
C PRO A 90 5.02 7.28 -13.68
N SER A 91 4.10 6.58 -13.00
CA SER A 91 2.73 6.39 -13.51
C SER A 91 1.92 7.68 -13.67
N TYR A 92 2.15 8.69 -12.82
CA TYR A 92 1.50 10.00 -12.97
C TYR A 92 2.49 11.16 -12.89
N PHE A 93 3.42 11.10 -11.93
CA PHE A 93 4.49 12.09 -11.80
C PHE A 93 5.74 11.55 -12.48
N HIS A 94 6.24 12.28 -13.47
CA HIS A 94 7.39 11.87 -14.28
C HIS A 94 8.61 12.72 -13.97
N GLY A 95 9.81 12.16 -13.98
CA GLY A 95 11.05 12.94 -13.77
C GLY A 95 11.22 14.14 -14.70
N LYS A 96 10.66 14.05 -15.90
CA LYS A 96 10.63 15.13 -16.90
C LYS A 96 9.24 15.25 -17.49
N CYS A 97 8.82 16.48 -17.82
CA CYS A 97 7.59 16.78 -18.56
C CYS A 97 7.74 16.43 -20.05
N GLN A 98 8.24 15.23 -20.35
CA GLN A 98 8.55 14.79 -21.70
C GLN A 98 7.77 13.51 -22.02
N ARG A 99 7.33 13.39 -23.27
CA ARG A 99 6.68 12.17 -23.80
C ARG A 99 7.28 11.77 -25.14
N ARG A 100 7.04 10.53 -25.54
CA ARG A 100 7.22 10.09 -26.92
C ARG A 100 6.38 11.00 -27.83
N ASP A 101 6.99 11.53 -28.87
CA ASP A 101 6.27 12.31 -29.87
C ASP A 101 5.32 11.39 -30.64
N PRO A 102 3.99 11.65 -30.64
CA PRO A 102 3.05 10.85 -31.42
C PRO A 102 3.36 10.86 -32.93
N GLU A 103 3.97 11.94 -33.43
CA GLU A 103 4.32 12.09 -34.85
C GLU A 103 5.69 11.47 -35.17
N ASN A 104 6.51 11.21 -34.15
CA ASN A 104 7.82 10.57 -34.28
C ASN A 104 8.09 9.63 -33.09
N PRO A 105 7.45 8.45 -33.05
CA PRO A 105 7.53 7.55 -31.90
C PRO A 105 8.95 7.00 -31.69
N ASP A 106 9.78 6.89 -32.73
CA ASP A 106 11.17 6.46 -32.61
C ASP A 106 12.13 7.62 -32.27
N GLY A 107 11.63 8.85 -32.31
CA GLY A 107 12.37 10.08 -32.02
C GLY A 107 12.68 10.30 -30.54
N PRO A 108 13.43 11.38 -30.22
CA PRO A 108 13.68 11.78 -28.84
C PRO A 108 12.38 12.16 -28.14
N PHE A 109 12.38 12.09 -26.81
CA PHE A 109 11.27 12.58 -26.02
C PHE A 109 11.16 14.11 -26.18
N VAL A 110 9.94 14.60 -26.36
CA VAL A 110 9.63 16.03 -26.56
C VAL A 110 8.77 16.57 -25.43
N ASN A 111 8.93 17.86 -25.14
CA ASN A 111 7.99 18.57 -24.27
C ASN A 111 6.66 18.74 -25.02
N PRO A 112 5.51 18.34 -24.46
CA PRO A 112 4.22 18.64 -25.05
C PRO A 112 4.02 20.16 -25.24
N PRO A 113 3.21 20.60 -26.22
CA PRO A 113 2.85 22.00 -26.37
C PRO A 113 2.30 22.59 -25.06
N GLY A 114 2.77 23.79 -24.70
CA GLY A 114 2.36 24.48 -23.46
C GLY A 114 3.15 24.09 -22.21
N CYS A 115 4.13 23.19 -22.31
CA CYS A 115 5.03 22.84 -21.21
C CYS A 115 6.33 23.66 -21.23
N PRO A 116 6.88 24.08 -20.07
CA PRO A 116 6.48 23.70 -18.71
C PRO A 116 5.38 24.60 -18.11
N ASN A 117 4.21 24.03 -17.86
CA ASN A 117 3.07 24.61 -17.14
C ASN A 117 2.53 23.52 -16.18
N PRO A 118 2.11 23.81 -14.94
CA PRO A 118 1.47 22.82 -14.06
C PRO A 118 0.38 21.99 -14.77
N ASP A 119 -0.46 22.59 -15.61
CA ASP A 119 -1.55 21.89 -16.31
C ASP A 119 -1.11 21.14 -17.59
N CYS A 120 0.16 20.73 -17.67
CA CYS A 120 0.68 19.93 -18.76
C CYS A 120 -0.01 18.56 -18.87
N PRO A 121 -0.18 18.02 -20.10
CA PRO A 121 -0.65 16.65 -20.28
C PRO A 121 0.26 15.58 -19.62
N VAL A 122 1.51 15.94 -19.36
CA VAL A 122 2.50 15.13 -18.64
C VAL A 122 2.93 15.94 -17.42
N VAL A 123 2.64 15.44 -16.22
CA VAL A 123 2.97 16.15 -14.98
C VAL A 123 4.41 15.83 -14.58
N CYS A 124 5.26 16.85 -14.51
CA CYS A 124 6.58 16.70 -13.91
C CYS A 124 6.44 16.34 -12.43
N GLY A 125 7.26 15.42 -11.92
CA GLY A 125 7.40 15.08 -10.51
C GLY A 125 8.18 16.10 -9.71
N THR A 126 8.17 17.38 -10.13
CA THR A 126 8.80 18.44 -9.33
C THR A 126 8.00 18.67 -8.04
N PRO A 127 8.65 19.06 -6.93
CA PRO A 127 7.97 19.39 -5.68
C PRO A 127 6.77 20.33 -5.85
N GLY A 128 6.94 21.40 -6.63
CA GLY A 128 5.86 22.35 -6.92
C GLY A 128 4.65 21.73 -7.61
N SER A 129 4.88 20.84 -8.59
CA SER A 129 3.80 20.13 -9.30
C SER A 129 3.08 19.14 -8.38
N MET A 130 3.82 18.43 -7.53
CA MET A 130 3.24 17.51 -6.55
C MET A 130 2.38 18.22 -5.51
N VAL A 131 2.80 19.41 -5.06
CA VAL A 131 2.00 20.27 -4.18
C VAL A 131 0.75 20.80 -4.89
N HIS A 132 0.89 21.25 -6.14
CA HIS A 132 -0.23 21.71 -6.95
C HIS A 132 -1.29 20.60 -7.15
N PHE A 133 -0.85 19.38 -7.48
CA PHE A 133 -1.71 18.21 -7.68
C PHE A 133 -1.86 17.34 -6.43
N TYR A 134 -1.68 17.88 -5.23
CA TYR A 134 -1.71 17.09 -4.00
C TYR A 134 -2.99 16.25 -3.83
N PRO A 135 -4.21 16.75 -4.12
CA PRO A 135 -5.41 15.91 -4.05
C PRO A 135 -5.33 14.65 -4.93
N LYS A 136 -4.71 14.76 -6.11
CA LYS A 136 -4.50 13.64 -7.03
C LYS A 136 -3.41 12.70 -6.52
N LEU A 137 -2.28 13.24 -6.06
CA LEU A 137 -1.18 12.47 -5.44
C LEU A 137 -1.70 11.61 -4.28
N ARG A 138 -2.47 12.22 -3.38
CA ARG A 138 -3.07 11.53 -2.23
C ARG A 138 -4.03 10.43 -2.65
N TYR A 139 -4.85 10.67 -3.68
CA TYR A 139 -5.78 9.66 -4.20
C TYR A 139 -5.05 8.49 -4.86
N ILE A 140 -3.95 8.75 -5.58
CA ILE A 140 -3.08 7.71 -6.16
C ILE A 140 -2.52 6.83 -5.05
N ALA A 141 -1.90 7.44 -4.03
CA ALA A 141 -1.33 6.71 -2.90
C ALA A 141 -2.39 5.87 -2.18
N PHE A 142 -3.58 6.44 -1.91
CA PHE A 142 -4.69 5.71 -1.32
C PHE A 142 -5.11 4.51 -2.15
N ASN A 143 -5.33 4.71 -3.46
CA ASN A 143 -5.84 3.66 -4.33
C ASN A 143 -4.82 2.53 -4.50
N ALA A 144 -3.53 2.86 -4.58
CA ALA A 144 -2.45 1.88 -4.62
C ALA A 144 -2.43 1.04 -3.33
N THR A 145 -2.43 1.67 -2.15
CA THR A 145 -2.51 0.96 -0.86
C THR A 145 -3.77 0.10 -0.77
N ARG A 146 -4.92 0.61 -1.20
CA ARG A 146 -6.19 -0.13 -1.21
C ARG A 146 -6.11 -1.36 -2.10
N HIS A 147 -5.64 -1.21 -3.34
CA HIS A 147 -5.52 -2.31 -4.31
C HIS A 147 -4.57 -3.39 -3.81
N GLN A 148 -3.42 -2.98 -3.28
CA GLN A 148 -2.43 -3.89 -2.71
C GLN A 148 -3.01 -4.73 -1.56
N LEU A 149 -3.71 -4.10 -0.61
CA LEU A 149 -4.35 -4.83 0.50
C LEU A 149 -5.47 -5.77 0.02
N VAL A 150 -6.24 -5.36 -1.00
CA VAL A 150 -7.26 -6.23 -1.61
C VAL A 150 -6.61 -7.46 -2.26
N ASP A 151 -5.48 -7.29 -2.95
CA ASP A 151 -4.75 -8.40 -3.55
C ASP A 151 -4.26 -9.39 -2.48
N PHE A 152 -3.64 -8.90 -1.40
CA PHE A 152 -3.20 -9.77 -0.29
C PHE A 152 -4.34 -10.49 0.42
N ALA A 153 -5.51 -9.86 0.49
CA ALA A 153 -6.71 -10.44 1.08
C ALA A 153 -7.53 -11.30 0.09
N SER A 154 -7.07 -11.46 -1.16
CA SER A 154 -7.79 -12.23 -2.17
C SER A 154 -7.47 -13.73 -2.09
N PRO A 155 -8.48 -14.61 -2.29
CA PRO A 155 -8.24 -16.05 -2.37
C PRO A 155 -7.21 -16.38 -3.45
N GLY A 156 -6.21 -17.20 -3.10
CA GLY A 156 -5.12 -17.57 -4.00
C GLY A 156 -3.81 -16.84 -3.69
N ASN A 157 -3.87 -15.68 -3.03
CA ASN A 157 -2.67 -14.98 -2.56
C ASN A 157 -2.01 -15.74 -1.38
N GLU A 158 -0.67 -15.73 -1.32
CA GLU A 158 0.08 -16.43 -0.28
C GLU A 158 -0.21 -15.91 1.13
N ALA A 159 -0.36 -14.58 1.28
CA ALA A 159 -0.66 -13.95 2.56
C ALA A 159 -2.07 -14.36 3.05
N TYR A 160 -3.08 -14.32 2.16
CA TYR A 160 -4.42 -14.85 2.45
C TYR A 160 -4.37 -16.31 2.89
N GLN A 161 -3.64 -17.17 2.16
CA GLN A 161 -3.52 -18.60 2.49
C GLN A 161 -2.84 -18.83 3.85
N ALA A 162 -1.85 -17.99 4.20
CA ALA A 162 -1.20 -18.04 5.51
C ALA A 162 -2.18 -17.68 6.63
N VAL A 163 -3.00 -16.64 6.46
CA VAL A 163 -4.06 -16.30 7.43
C VAL A 163 -5.08 -17.44 7.53
N GLU A 164 -5.57 -17.97 6.41
CA GLU A 164 -6.54 -19.07 6.39
C GLU A 164 -5.98 -20.29 7.16
N ARG A 165 -4.73 -20.69 6.91
CA ARG A 165 -4.07 -21.78 7.65
C ARG A 165 -3.94 -21.49 9.14
N GLY A 166 -3.56 -20.27 9.52
CA GLY A 166 -3.48 -19.85 10.93
C GLY A 166 -4.82 -19.98 11.64
N VAL A 167 -5.89 -19.49 11.03
CA VAL A 167 -7.25 -19.59 11.58
C VAL A 167 -7.71 -21.05 11.68
N MET A 168 -7.41 -21.89 10.67
CA MET A 168 -7.76 -23.31 10.71
C MET A 168 -7.02 -24.06 11.83
N SER A 169 -5.73 -23.76 12.03
CA SER A 169 -4.95 -24.31 13.14
C SER A 169 -5.55 -23.94 14.51
N GLU A 170 -6.04 -22.71 14.65
CA GLU A 170 -6.79 -22.29 15.85
C GLU A 170 -8.13 -23.04 15.97
N ILE A 171 -8.85 -23.32 14.89
CA ILE A 171 -10.08 -24.12 15.00
C ILE A 171 -9.77 -25.55 15.51
N GLU A 172 -8.70 -26.16 15.02
CA GLU A 172 -8.32 -27.53 15.38
C GLU A 172 -7.80 -27.64 16.82
N SER A 173 -6.91 -26.73 17.21
CA SER A 173 -6.32 -26.71 18.56
C SER A 173 -7.35 -26.42 19.65
N GLY A 174 -8.48 -25.80 19.31
CA GLY A 174 -9.54 -25.42 20.25
C GLY A 174 -10.47 -26.57 20.63
N GLY A 175 -10.40 -27.69 19.92
CA GLY A 175 -11.18 -28.90 20.21
C GLY A 175 -10.65 -29.76 21.36
N GLY A 176 -9.48 -29.40 21.92
CA GLY A 176 -8.68 -30.22 22.82
C GLY A 176 -8.82 -29.91 24.31
N ARG A 177 -10.05 -29.84 24.85
CA ARG A 177 -10.28 -30.00 26.30
C ARG A 177 -11.66 -30.60 26.56
N ARG A 178 -11.88 -31.81 26.06
CA ARG A 178 -13.01 -32.63 26.49
C ARG A 178 -12.68 -33.20 27.86
N ASN A 179 -13.24 -32.59 28.90
CA ASN A 179 -13.62 -33.37 30.06
C ASN A 179 -14.49 -34.53 29.56
N THR A 180 -14.09 -35.71 29.97
CA THR A 180 -14.83 -36.97 29.85
C THR A 180 -16.29 -36.74 30.29
N VAL A 181 -17.22 -37.50 29.68
CA VAL A 181 -18.65 -37.58 30.00
C VAL A 181 -19.56 -36.54 29.31
N SER A 182 -20.17 -36.94 28.18
CA SER A 182 -21.59 -37.31 28.14
C SER A 182 -22.00 -37.71 26.72
N ARG A 183 -22.55 -38.92 26.59
CA ARG A 183 -23.23 -39.42 25.39
C ARG A 183 -24.58 -38.70 25.29
N ALA A 184 -24.61 -37.60 24.55
CA ALA A 184 -25.86 -37.07 24.01
C ALA A 184 -25.71 -37.00 22.49
N ALA A 185 -26.58 -37.74 21.80
CA ALA A 185 -26.67 -37.86 20.35
C ALA A 185 -27.18 -36.55 19.72
N GLY A 186 -26.38 -35.48 19.81
CA GLY A 186 -26.52 -34.33 18.93
C GLY A 186 -25.74 -34.61 17.65
N THR A 187 -26.37 -34.41 16.49
CA THR A 187 -25.73 -34.45 15.16
C THR A 187 -24.57 -33.46 15.11
N ARG A 188 -23.37 -33.89 15.51
CA ARG A 188 -22.15 -33.12 15.34
C ARG A 188 -21.91 -32.95 13.84
N MET A 189 -21.91 -31.71 13.38
CA MET A 189 -21.61 -31.41 11.98
C MET A 189 -20.26 -32.02 11.57
N PRO A 190 -20.16 -32.60 10.36
CA PRO A 190 -18.91 -33.15 9.86
C PRO A 190 -17.76 -32.13 9.93
N LYS A 191 -16.54 -32.58 10.26
CA LYS A 191 -15.34 -31.71 10.34
C LYS A 191 -15.16 -30.89 9.05
N GLN A 192 -15.37 -31.53 7.90
CA GLN A 192 -15.28 -30.90 6.59
C GLN A 192 -16.24 -29.71 6.44
N TRP A 193 -17.52 -29.86 6.83
CA TRP A 193 -18.49 -28.77 6.76
C TRP A 193 -18.09 -27.56 7.63
N ARG A 194 -17.50 -27.82 8.80
CA ARG A 194 -17.01 -26.74 9.68
C ARG A 194 -15.85 -25.97 9.05
N HIS A 195 -14.94 -26.66 8.35
CA HIS A 195 -13.82 -26.02 7.66
C HIS A 195 -14.33 -25.19 6.48
N GLU A 196 -15.21 -25.74 5.65
CA GLU A 196 -15.79 -25.01 4.50
C GLU A 196 -16.56 -23.77 4.94
N LYS A 197 -17.36 -23.89 6.02
CA LYS A 197 -18.04 -22.73 6.60
C LYS A 197 -17.05 -21.67 7.08
N ALA A 198 -16.00 -22.06 7.81
CA ALA A 198 -14.98 -21.14 8.29
C ALA A 198 -14.24 -20.45 7.12
N LYS A 199 -13.86 -21.19 6.07
CA LYS A 199 -13.25 -20.63 4.85
C LYS A 199 -14.16 -19.61 4.17
N SER A 200 -15.45 -19.95 4.03
CA SER A 200 -16.44 -19.03 3.45
C SER A 200 -16.55 -17.74 4.26
N GLN A 201 -16.57 -17.83 5.60
CA GLN A 201 -16.63 -16.66 6.46
C GLN A 201 -15.35 -15.81 6.40
N ILE A 202 -14.16 -16.45 6.37
CA ILE A 202 -12.89 -15.73 6.20
C ILE A 202 -12.89 -14.98 4.87
N ARG A 203 -13.31 -15.63 3.77
CA ARG A 203 -13.41 -14.99 2.45
C ARG A 203 -14.34 -13.78 2.47
N GLU A 204 -15.50 -13.89 3.11
CA GLU A 204 -16.45 -12.80 3.26
C GLU A 204 -15.84 -11.61 4.03
N ILE A 205 -15.16 -11.88 5.15
CA ILE A 205 -14.52 -10.85 5.99
C ILE A 205 -13.40 -10.15 5.23
N MET A 206 -12.52 -10.93 4.59
CA MET A 206 -11.40 -10.41 3.80
C MET A 206 -11.87 -9.61 2.59
N GLY A 207 -12.99 -10.00 1.96
CA GLY A 207 -13.61 -9.26 0.87
C GLY A 207 -14.05 -7.84 1.25
N GLN A 208 -14.12 -7.49 2.54
CA GLN A 208 -14.51 -6.17 3.00
C GLN A 208 -13.35 -5.16 3.08
N VAL A 209 -12.11 -5.58 2.82
CA VAL A 209 -10.89 -4.74 2.93
C VAL A 209 -11.05 -3.37 2.28
N SER A 210 -11.50 -3.32 1.03
CA SER A 210 -11.66 -2.05 0.29
C SER A 210 -12.62 -1.10 1.00
N SER A 211 -13.83 -1.57 1.31
CA SER A 211 -14.89 -0.76 1.93
C SER A 211 -14.52 -0.30 3.35
N ARG A 212 -13.82 -1.14 4.12
CA ARG A 212 -13.37 -0.80 5.47
C ARG A 212 -12.26 0.23 5.47
N LEU A 213 -11.27 0.08 4.58
CA LEU A 213 -10.20 1.07 4.45
C LEU A 213 -10.75 2.44 4.03
N GLU A 214 -11.68 2.47 3.07
CA GLU A 214 -12.37 3.70 2.67
C GLU A 214 -13.08 4.35 3.86
N LYS A 215 -13.81 3.57 4.66
CA LYS A 215 -14.48 4.05 5.87
C LYS A 215 -13.50 4.58 6.92
N ILE A 216 -12.38 3.89 7.14
CA ILE A 216 -11.30 4.33 8.06
C ILE A 216 -10.76 5.69 7.62
N CYS A 217 -10.53 5.86 6.31
CA CYS A 217 -10.04 7.12 5.73
C CYS A 217 -11.09 8.23 5.63
N GLY A 218 -12.34 8.01 6.07
CA GLY A 218 -13.39 9.03 6.10
C GLY A 218 -14.29 9.08 4.86
N GLY A 219 -14.24 8.06 3.98
CA GLY A 219 -15.18 7.84 2.89
C GLY A 219 -14.93 8.66 1.62
N MET A 220 -15.97 8.71 0.77
CA MET A 220 -15.88 9.24 -0.61
C MET A 220 -15.63 10.75 -0.71
N HIS A 221 -15.78 11.51 0.38
CA HIS A 221 -15.55 12.96 0.40
C HIS A 221 -14.06 13.30 0.57
N GLY A 222 -13.25 12.78 -0.33
CA GLY A 222 -11.83 13.11 -0.40
C GLY A 222 -11.06 12.69 0.85
N LEU A 223 -11.30 11.49 1.40
CA LEU A 223 -10.46 10.80 2.38
C LEU A 223 -9.90 11.69 3.52
N PRO A 224 -10.74 12.43 4.26
CA PRO A 224 -10.27 13.47 5.18
C PRO A 224 -9.43 12.93 6.35
N LYS A 225 -9.61 11.67 6.73
CA LYS A 225 -8.82 11.03 7.81
C LYS A 225 -7.50 10.42 7.34
N CYS A 226 -7.31 10.32 6.02
CA CYS A 226 -6.06 9.93 5.37
C CYS A 226 -5.57 11.11 4.51
N SER A 227 -5.70 12.32 5.05
CA SER A 227 -5.15 13.53 4.48
C SER A 227 -4.12 14.10 5.43
N TRP A 228 -2.90 14.20 4.94
CA TRP A 228 -1.76 14.81 5.63
C TRP A 228 -1.29 16.02 4.82
N GLU A 229 -2.25 16.77 4.26
CA GLU A 229 -1.99 17.72 3.18
C GLU A 229 -1.00 18.79 3.56
N LYS A 230 -1.16 19.37 4.75
CA LYS A 230 -0.28 20.44 5.21
C LYS A 230 1.14 19.94 5.39
N GLU A 231 1.30 18.89 6.19
CA GLU A 231 2.61 18.32 6.55
C GLU A 231 3.32 17.75 5.32
N MET A 232 2.57 17.07 4.44
CA MET A 232 3.14 16.53 3.21
C MET A 232 3.53 17.62 2.21
N LYS A 233 2.74 18.68 2.05
CA LYS A 233 3.13 19.79 1.16
C LYS A 233 4.40 20.49 1.66
N GLU A 234 4.49 20.76 2.96
CA GLU A 234 5.69 21.31 3.58
C GLU A 234 6.91 20.38 3.39
N PHE A 235 6.74 19.07 3.59
CA PHE A 235 7.78 18.08 3.38
C PHE A 235 8.22 17.98 1.91
N ILE A 236 7.27 17.94 0.96
CA ILE A 236 7.56 17.89 -0.48
C ILE A 236 8.37 19.11 -0.89
N LEU A 237 8.00 20.31 -0.42
CA LEU A 237 8.71 21.56 -0.72
C LEU A 237 10.08 21.69 -0.05
N SER A 238 10.46 20.75 0.82
CA SER A 238 11.82 20.70 1.39
C SER A 238 12.85 20.12 0.42
N TYR A 239 12.40 19.42 -0.63
CA TYR A 239 13.25 18.94 -1.71
C TYR A 239 13.56 20.06 -2.72
N PRO A 240 14.79 20.08 -3.27
CA PRO A 240 15.23 21.10 -4.22
C PRO A 240 14.56 20.98 -5.61
#